data_AF-A0A955Z654-F1
#
_entry.id   AF-A0A955Z654-F1
#
_cell.length_a   1.000
_cell.length_b   1.000
_cell.length_c   1.000
_cell.angle_alpha   90.00
_cell.angle_beta   90.00
_cell.angle_gamma   90.00
#
_symmetry.space_group_name_H-M   'P 1'
#
loop_
_entity.id
_entity.type
_entity.pdbx_description
1 polymer ?
#
loop_
_entity_poly.entity_id
_entity_poly.type
_entity_poly.pdbx_seq_one_letter_code
_entity_poly.pdbx_strand_id
1 'polypeptide(L)'
;MKRIPLMHAAFILLAVGACVAPQEDETATTEAPLTNARTLRVDYQVQETSYWCGPAATRIALSARRAAPSQQTLARQLGTTTNGTDHIGLVRDVLNRQLGPEYKQVLMADDPPTPAQKSTLWADITNSIDHGYAVVTNIVAPPHNHPPGYPNRTIYHYFTVTGYDAQARKVFVSDPASFSGQRQYWLTFDQLASLVPPKGYAALDGTTCDGGKGVVIGAINQRYLALGGCRSTLGAPQMNERKTPDGVGHYSVFDRGSIYWTEATGAHEVLGRIRDAWRDTGWEAGPLGYPTSGEHDVPGGRESTFEHGSIKWTRATNETSVTLAR
;
A
#
# COMPACT_ATOMS: atom_id res chain seq x y z
N MET A 1 -55.46 19.35 27.90
CA MET A 1 -56.07 19.34 29.25
C MET A 1 -56.77 18.01 29.48
N LYS A 2 -56.72 17.52 30.73
CA LYS A 2 -57.36 16.35 31.35
C LYS A 2 -56.57 15.02 31.36
N ARG A 3 -56.23 14.64 32.59
CA ARG A 3 -55.52 13.46 33.11
C ARG A 3 -56.54 12.44 33.71
N ILE A 4 -56.00 11.30 34.18
CA ILE A 4 -56.41 10.41 35.32
C ILE A 4 -57.21 9.15 34.90
N PRO A 5 -57.10 7.95 35.58
CA PRO A 5 -56.36 7.56 36.81
C PRO A 5 -55.49 6.25 36.77
N LEU A 6 -54.74 6.07 37.88
CA LEU A 6 -54.10 4.85 38.42
C LEU A 6 -55.13 3.81 38.96
N MET A 7 -54.74 2.53 39.08
CA MET A 7 -54.95 1.77 40.32
C MET A 7 -54.03 0.54 40.46
N HIS A 8 -53.54 0.33 41.67
CA HIS A 8 -52.72 -0.78 42.16
C HIS A 8 -53.55 -2.06 42.34
N ALA A 9 -52.91 -3.23 42.22
CA ALA A 9 -53.33 -4.44 42.91
C ALA A 9 -52.09 -5.18 43.44
N ALA A 10 -52.02 -5.32 44.76
CA ALA A 10 -51.05 -6.15 45.47
C ALA A 10 -51.68 -7.53 45.71
N PHE A 11 -50.91 -8.61 45.53
CA PHE A 11 -51.22 -9.92 46.11
C PHE A 11 -49.94 -10.64 46.57
N ILE A 12 -49.78 -10.62 47.89
CA ILE A 12 -49.40 -11.69 48.84
C ILE A 12 -48.37 -12.75 48.40
N LEU A 13 -47.30 -12.74 49.19
CA LEU A 13 -46.17 -13.63 49.39
C LEU A 13 -46.56 -15.02 49.94
N LEU A 14 -45.89 -16.11 49.51
CA LEU A 14 -45.29 -17.11 50.42
C LEU A 14 -44.36 -18.08 49.67
N ALA A 15 -43.21 -18.30 50.29
CA ALA A 15 -41.97 -18.86 49.76
C ALA A 15 -41.75 -20.32 50.19
N VAL A 16 -41.00 -21.06 49.37
CA VAL A 16 -40.06 -22.15 49.76
C VAL A 16 -39.12 -22.33 48.55
N GLY A 17 -37.79 -22.42 48.60
CA GLY A 17 -36.78 -22.37 49.63
C GLY A 17 -35.42 -22.23 48.92
N ALA A 18 -34.45 -21.64 49.61
CA ALA A 18 -33.18 -21.18 49.08
C ALA A 18 -32.12 -22.27 48.89
N CYS A 19 -31.21 -22.06 47.94
CA CYS A 19 -29.80 -22.47 48.00
C CYS A 19 -28.96 -21.31 47.43
N VAL A 20 -28.32 -20.54 48.31
CA VAL A 20 -27.35 -19.48 47.96
C VAL A 20 -25.97 -20.11 47.79
N ALA A 21 -25.24 -19.70 46.76
CA ALA A 21 -23.79 -19.89 46.63
C ALA A 21 -23.12 -18.49 46.44
N PRO A 22 -21.89 -18.31 46.93
CA PRO A 22 -21.37 -17.01 47.40
C PRO A 22 -20.91 -16.07 46.28
N GLN A 23 -20.98 -14.76 46.58
CA GLN A 23 -20.21 -13.75 45.87
C GLN A 23 -18.73 -13.85 46.30
N GLU A 24 -17.85 -14.06 45.33
CA GLU A 24 -16.43 -13.78 45.47
C GLU A 24 -16.05 -12.63 44.52
N ASP A 25 -15.33 -11.70 45.13
CA ASP A 25 -14.77 -10.48 44.57
C ASP A 25 -13.55 -10.86 43.72
N GLU A 26 -13.68 -10.88 42.39
CA GLU A 26 -12.52 -10.88 41.50
C GLU A 26 -12.41 -9.52 40.82
N THR A 27 -11.42 -8.77 41.31
CA THR A 27 -10.76 -7.69 40.61
C THR A 27 -10.32 -8.15 39.23
N ALA A 28 -11.16 -7.98 38.22
CA ALA A 28 -10.75 -8.04 36.83
C ALA A 28 -10.08 -6.71 36.46
N THR A 29 -8.84 -6.54 36.92
CA THR A 29 -7.88 -5.72 36.19
C THR A 29 -7.62 -6.40 34.86
N THR A 30 -8.14 -5.85 33.78
CA THR A 30 -7.52 -6.01 32.47
C THR A 30 -7.80 -4.77 31.64
N GLU A 31 -7.01 -3.71 31.88
CA GLU A 31 -6.75 -2.72 30.83
C GLU A 31 -6.08 -3.45 29.64
N ALA A 32 -6.58 -3.17 28.44
CA ALA A 32 -6.10 -3.68 27.16
C ALA A 32 -4.69 -3.18 26.80
N PRO A 33 -4.12 -3.64 25.66
CA PRO A 33 -4.01 -2.64 24.61
C PRO A 33 -4.37 -3.16 23.22
N LEU A 34 -4.91 -2.24 22.42
CA LEU A 34 -4.94 -2.31 20.96
C LEU A 34 -3.60 -2.86 20.46
N THR A 35 -3.59 -4.05 19.85
CA THR A 35 -2.38 -4.55 19.21
C THR A 35 -1.96 -3.55 18.14
N ASN A 36 -0.72 -3.07 18.16
CA ASN A 36 -0.09 -2.31 17.05
C ASN A 36 0.13 -3.19 15.79
N ALA A 37 -0.60 -4.30 15.70
CA ALA A 37 -0.63 -5.22 14.59
C ALA A 37 -1.60 -4.71 13.52
N ARG A 38 -1.13 -4.65 12.29
CA ARG A 38 -1.93 -4.34 11.11
C ARG A 38 -1.93 -5.53 10.18
N THR A 39 -3.11 -5.93 9.73
CA THR A 39 -3.29 -7.03 8.79
C THR A 39 -4.24 -6.62 7.68
N LEU A 40 -3.98 -7.13 6.49
CA LEU A 40 -4.84 -6.97 5.33
C LEU A 40 -5.92 -8.05 5.34
N ARG A 41 -7.13 -7.67 4.95
CA ARG A 41 -8.16 -8.63 4.58
C ARG A 41 -7.82 -9.19 3.20
N VAL A 42 -7.59 -10.50 3.12
CA VAL A 42 -7.22 -11.21 1.89
C VAL A 42 -8.07 -12.47 1.72
N ASP A 43 -8.31 -12.85 0.47
CA ASP A 43 -8.92 -14.13 0.11
C ASP A 43 -7.83 -15.21 0.01
N TYR A 44 -7.49 -15.80 1.16
CA TYR A 44 -6.53 -16.89 1.24
C TYR A 44 -6.91 -18.08 0.36
N GLN A 45 -5.92 -18.71 -0.29
CA GLN A 45 -6.09 -19.98 -0.99
C GLN A 45 -4.80 -20.80 -0.94
N VAL A 46 -4.93 -22.11 -0.64
CA VAL A 46 -3.84 -23.09 -0.75
C VAL A 46 -3.44 -23.25 -2.23
N GLN A 47 -2.15 -23.45 -2.51
CA GLN A 47 -1.68 -23.75 -3.87
C GLN A 47 -2.34 -25.03 -4.42
N GLU A 48 -2.81 -24.98 -5.67
CA GLU A 48 -3.53 -26.11 -6.30
C GLU A 48 -2.59 -27.23 -6.77
N THR A 49 -1.29 -26.93 -6.93
CA THR A 49 -0.24 -27.90 -7.28
C THR A 49 0.99 -27.70 -6.40
N SER A 50 1.91 -28.66 -6.35
CA SER A 50 3.15 -28.57 -5.55
C SER A 50 4.12 -27.48 -6.00
N TYR A 51 3.96 -26.94 -7.21
CA TYR A 51 4.85 -25.93 -7.83
C TYR A 51 4.16 -24.58 -8.10
N TRP A 52 2.90 -24.40 -7.64
CA TRP A 52 2.13 -23.15 -7.83
C TRP A 52 2.18 -22.19 -6.64
N CYS A 53 3.24 -22.25 -5.83
CA CYS A 53 3.44 -21.27 -4.74
C CYS A 53 3.47 -19.82 -5.25
N GLY A 54 4.14 -19.55 -6.38
CA GLY A 54 4.16 -18.21 -7.02
C GLY A 54 2.78 -17.70 -7.44
N PRO A 55 2.01 -18.44 -8.27
CA PRO A 55 0.63 -18.11 -8.62
C PRO A 55 -0.30 -17.93 -7.41
N ALA A 56 -0.21 -18.82 -6.43
CA ALA A 56 -1.05 -18.76 -5.23
C ALA A 56 -0.71 -17.54 -4.36
N ALA A 57 0.57 -17.28 -4.11
CA ALA A 57 1.02 -16.10 -3.36
C ALA A 57 0.61 -14.79 -4.07
N THR A 58 0.78 -14.73 -5.40
CA THR A 58 0.34 -13.59 -6.23
C THR A 58 -1.17 -13.38 -6.12
N ARG A 59 -1.95 -14.46 -6.15
CA ARG A 59 -3.41 -14.40 -5.99
C ARG A 59 -3.81 -13.84 -4.63
N ILE A 60 -3.20 -14.35 -3.55
CA ILE A 60 -3.43 -13.85 -2.18
C ILE A 60 -3.12 -12.35 -2.13
N ALA A 61 -2.03 -11.90 -2.73
CA ALA A 61 -1.66 -10.49 -2.74
C ALA A 61 -2.68 -9.62 -3.49
N LEU A 62 -3.10 -10.03 -4.70
CA LEU A 62 -4.12 -9.32 -5.48
C LEU A 62 -5.45 -9.16 -4.74
N SER A 63 -5.82 -10.18 -3.96
CA SER A 63 -7.09 -10.20 -3.23
C SER A 63 -7.24 -9.09 -2.18
N ALA A 64 -6.13 -8.50 -1.72
CA ALA A 64 -6.16 -7.35 -0.83
C ALA A 64 -6.78 -6.09 -1.48
N ARG A 65 -6.79 -6.03 -2.83
CA ARG A 65 -7.16 -4.84 -3.59
C ARG A 65 -8.32 -5.06 -4.54
N ARG A 66 -8.50 -6.29 -5.04
CA ARG A 66 -9.54 -6.63 -6.02
C ARG A 66 -9.84 -8.12 -6.04
N ALA A 67 -10.94 -8.50 -6.68
CA ALA A 67 -11.18 -9.90 -7.03
C ALA A 67 -10.01 -10.46 -7.85
N ALA A 68 -9.37 -11.51 -7.35
CA ALA A 68 -8.17 -12.10 -7.94
C ALA A 68 -8.54 -13.19 -8.98
N PRO A 69 -7.80 -13.29 -10.11
CA PRO A 69 -7.96 -14.39 -11.07
C PRO A 69 -7.66 -15.76 -10.44
N SER A 70 -8.01 -16.84 -11.15
CA SER A 70 -7.64 -18.21 -10.74
C SER A 70 -6.13 -18.43 -10.74
N GLN A 71 -5.64 -19.38 -9.91
CA GLN A 71 -4.22 -19.74 -9.91
C GLN A 71 -3.75 -20.22 -11.27
N GLN A 72 -4.58 -20.96 -12.01
CA GLN A 72 -4.24 -21.40 -13.37
C GLN A 72 -4.03 -20.21 -14.34
N THR A 73 -4.84 -19.16 -14.22
CA THR A 73 -4.68 -17.95 -15.03
C THR A 73 -3.37 -17.23 -14.68
N LEU A 74 -3.08 -17.10 -13.39
CA LEU A 74 -1.84 -16.48 -12.91
C LEU A 74 -0.62 -17.34 -13.27
N ALA A 75 -0.71 -18.66 -13.23
CA ALA A 75 0.36 -19.58 -13.62
C ALA A 75 0.75 -19.37 -15.09
N ARG A 76 -0.23 -19.20 -16.00
CA ARG A 76 0.03 -18.86 -17.40
C ARG A 76 0.70 -17.48 -17.54
N GLN A 77 0.21 -16.48 -16.81
CA GLN A 77 0.76 -15.12 -16.86
C GLN A 77 2.18 -15.02 -16.30
N LEU A 78 2.47 -15.81 -15.27
CA LEU A 78 3.78 -15.92 -14.62
C LEU A 78 4.76 -16.85 -15.36
N GLY A 79 4.33 -17.55 -16.43
CA GLY A 79 5.15 -18.56 -17.08
C GLY A 79 5.56 -19.71 -16.15
N THR A 80 4.71 -20.03 -15.16
CA THR A 80 5.02 -21.05 -14.14
C THR A 80 5.04 -22.44 -14.76
N THR A 81 6.13 -23.17 -14.55
CA THR A 81 6.30 -24.56 -15.00
C THR A 81 6.30 -25.51 -13.80
N THR A 82 6.55 -26.81 -14.02
CA THR A 82 6.77 -27.77 -12.93
C THR A 82 7.98 -27.44 -12.06
N ASN A 83 8.89 -26.59 -12.55
CA ASN A 83 10.02 -26.07 -11.77
C ASN A 83 9.63 -24.84 -10.92
N GLY A 84 8.37 -24.39 -10.98
CA GLY A 84 7.87 -23.22 -10.26
C GLY A 84 7.93 -21.92 -11.09
N THR A 85 7.82 -20.79 -10.39
CA THR A 85 7.97 -19.43 -10.93
C THR A 85 9.40 -18.96 -10.73
N ASP A 86 10.08 -18.56 -11.80
CA ASP A 86 11.54 -18.39 -11.81
C ASP A 86 12.05 -17.28 -10.87
N HIS A 87 11.54 -16.05 -11.01
CA HIS A 87 12.00 -14.91 -10.23
C HIS A 87 10.88 -13.93 -9.86
N ILE A 88 11.14 -13.11 -8.84
CA ILE A 88 10.16 -12.19 -8.26
C ILE A 88 9.68 -11.10 -9.24
N GLY A 89 10.48 -10.78 -10.25
CA GLY A 89 10.10 -9.84 -11.30
C GLY A 89 8.85 -10.25 -12.07
N LEU A 90 8.64 -11.56 -12.29
CA LEU A 90 7.41 -12.08 -12.94
C LEU A 90 6.18 -11.79 -12.08
N VAL A 91 6.29 -11.96 -10.76
CA VAL A 91 5.24 -11.62 -9.81
C VAL A 91 4.92 -10.13 -9.87
N ARG A 92 5.95 -9.27 -9.82
CA ARG A 92 5.77 -7.81 -9.96
C ARG A 92 5.10 -7.43 -11.28
N ASP A 93 5.45 -8.07 -12.41
CA ASP A 93 4.81 -7.77 -13.71
C ASP A 93 3.33 -8.12 -13.71
N VAL A 94 2.98 -9.27 -13.13
CA VAL A 94 1.58 -9.71 -13.06
C VAL A 94 0.79 -8.82 -12.10
N LEU A 95 1.34 -8.47 -10.94
CA LEU A 95 0.72 -7.49 -10.04
C LEU A 95 0.47 -6.16 -10.77
N ASN A 96 1.47 -5.65 -11.48
CA ASN A 96 1.35 -4.37 -12.17
C ASN A 96 0.40 -4.40 -13.36
N ARG A 97 0.32 -5.52 -14.08
CA ARG A 97 -0.66 -5.69 -15.15
C ARG A 97 -2.10 -5.68 -14.64
N GLN A 98 -2.30 -6.12 -13.40
CA GLN A 98 -3.63 -6.21 -12.78
C GLN A 98 -4.03 -4.95 -12.00
N LEU A 99 -3.06 -4.17 -11.51
CA LEU A 99 -3.31 -3.02 -10.62
C LEU A 99 -2.82 -1.68 -11.19
N GLY A 100 -2.04 -1.66 -12.27
CA GLY A 100 -1.25 -0.50 -12.69
C GLY A 100 0.19 -0.58 -12.17
N PRO A 101 1.11 0.33 -12.55
CA PRO A 101 2.51 0.30 -12.16
C PRO A 101 2.74 0.69 -10.69
N GLU A 102 2.17 -0.09 -9.77
CA GLU A 102 2.10 0.19 -8.33
C GLU A 102 3.09 -0.67 -7.51
N TYR A 103 3.71 -1.69 -8.09
CA TYR A 103 4.68 -2.58 -7.44
C TYR A 103 6.09 -2.44 -8.02
N LYS A 104 7.07 -2.46 -7.13
CA LYS A 104 8.50 -2.61 -7.44
C LYS A 104 8.96 -4.01 -7.07
N GLN A 105 10.04 -4.45 -7.70
CA GLN A 105 10.82 -5.59 -7.22
C GLN A 105 12.01 -5.07 -6.42
N VAL A 106 12.36 -5.76 -5.34
CA VAL A 106 13.60 -5.53 -4.60
C VAL A 106 14.35 -6.84 -4.48
N LEU A 107 15.60 -6.83 -4.94
CA LEU A 107 16.51 -7.96 -4.81
C LEU A 107 17.30 -7.83 -3.51
N MET A 108 17.42 -8.93 -2.78
CA MET A 108 18.26 -9.02 -1.58
C MET A 108 19.37 -10.03 -1.88
N ALA A 109 20.48 -9.54 -2.46
CA ALA A 109 21.55 -10.39 -2.98
C ALA A 109 22.45 -10.98 -1.89
N ASP A 110 22.59 -10.30 -0.74
CA ASP A 110 23.54 -10.68 0.31
C ASP A 110 22.91 -11.68 1.28
N ASP A 111 23.60 -12.79 1.51
CA ASP A 111 23.25 -13.81 2.50
C ASP A 111 24.45 -14.01 3.46
N PRO A 112 24.39 -13.54 4.73
CA PRO A 112 23.23 -12.93 5.38
C PRO A 112 22.92 -11.50 4.89
N PRO A 113 21.67 -11.02 5.04
CA PRO A 113 21.27 -9.70 4.57
C PRO A 113 21.93 -8.58 5.37
N THR A 114 22.34 -7.52 4.67
CA THR A 114 22.93 -6.32 5.28
C THR A 114 21.90 -5.55 6.14
N PRO A 115 22.35 -4.74 7.12
CA PRO A 115 21.46 -3.85 7.88
C PRO A 115 20.62 -2.93 6.99
N ALA A 116 21.18 -2.44 5.89
CA ALA A 116 20.48 -1.62 4.92
C ALA A 116 19.34 -2.38 4.23
N GLN A 117 19.59 -3.61 3.75
CA GLN A 117 18.56 -4.46 3.15
C GLN A 117 17.45 -4.80 4.15
N LYS A 118 17.79 -5.08 5.41
CA LYS A 118 16.81 -5.27 6.48
C LYS A 118 15.97 -4.01 6.72
N SER A 119 16.60 -2.84 6.78
CA SER A 119 15.89 -1.57 6.96
C SER A 119 14.89 -1.32 5.82
N THR A 120 15.34 -1.49 4.57
CA THR A 120 14.49 -1.34 3.39
C THR A 120 13.34 -2.34 3.37
N LEU A 121 13.61 -3.64 3.63
CA LEU A 121 12.56 -4.66 3.67
C LEU A 121 11.48 -4.32 4.71
N TRP A 122 11.87 -3.86 5.90
CA TRP A 122 10.89 -3.47 6.90
C TRP A 122 10.06 -2.26 6.45
N ALA A 123 10.71 -1.20 5.96
CA ALA A 123 10.03 -0.01 5.50
C ALA A 123 9.05 -0.33 4.35
N ASP A 124 9.47 -1.17 3.41
CA ASP A 124 8.62 -1.59 2.30
C ASP A 124 7.43 -2.43 2.77
N ILE A 125 7.62 -3.34 3.74
CA ILE A 125 6.51 -4.10 4.33
C ILE A 125 5.52 -3.17 5.02
N THR A 126 5.97 -2.32 5.93
CA THR A 126 5.07 -1.45 6.69
C THR A 126 4.33 -0.48 5.76
N ASN A 127 5.05 0.15 4.83
CA ASN A 127 4.46 1.06 3.86
C ASN A 127 3.44 0.35 2.95
N SER A 128 3.76 -0.86 2.47
CA SER A 128 2.83 -1.62 1.63
C SER A 128 1.55 -1.96 2.41
N ILE A 129 1.68 -2.54 3.60
CA ILE A 129 0.53 -2.96 4.41
C ILE A 129 -0.33 -1.77 4.83
N ASP A 130 0.28 -0.63 5.21
CA ASP A 130 -0.46 0.58 5.59
C ASP A 130 -1.33 1.16 4.46
N HIS A 131 -0.99 0.86 3.20
CA HIS A 131 -1.71 1.31 2.01
C HIS A 131 -2.51 0.21 1.32
N GLY A 132 -2.66 -0.95 1.94
CA GLY A 132 -3.49 -2.04 1.42
C GLY A 132 -2.78 -2.98 0.43
N TYR A 133 -1.45 -2.91 0.34
CA TYR A 133 -0.64 -3.71 -0.57
C TYR A 133 0.03 -4.86 0.18
N ALA A 134 -0.30 -6.10 -0.18
CA ALA A 134 0.40 -7.26 0.35
C ALA A 134 1.76 -7.42 -0.35
N VAL A 135 2.75 -7.95 0.36
CA VAL A 135 4.12 -8.14 -0.14
C VAL A 135 4.34 -9.61 -0.48
N VAL A 136 4.67 -9.92 -1.72
CA VAL A 136 5.02 -11.30 -2.12
C VAL A 136 6.52 -11.48 -1.98
N THR A 137 6.95 -12.52 -1.27
CA THR A 137 8.35 -12.80 -0.96
C THR A 137 8.77 -14.15 -1.55
N ASN A 138 9.84 -14.14 -2.33
CA ASN A 138 10.55 -15.36 -2.75
C ASN A 138 11.60 -15.68 -1.69
N ILE A 139 11.59 -16.90 -1.18
CA ILE A 139 12.41 -17.31 -0.04
C ILE A 139 13.16 -18.61 -0.28
N VAL A 140 14.22 -18.78 0.50
CA VAL A 140 14.96 -20.04 0.70
C VAL A 140 14.90 -20.38 2.20
N ALA A 141 14.19 -21.44 2.56
CA ALA A 141 14.07 -21.91 3.93
C ALA A 141 14.95 -23.15 4.15
N PRO A 142 16.14 -23.03 4.77
CA PRO A 142 16.99 -24.18 5.07
C PRO A 142 16.49 -24.94 6.31
N PRO A 143 16.86 -26.22 6.49
CA PRO A 143 16.44 -27.09 7.60
C PRO A 143 16.46 -26.49 9.01
N HIS A 144 17.46 -25.64 9.29
CA HIS A 144 17.68 -25.03 10.59
C HIS A 144 16.89 -23.72 10.79
N ASN A 145 16.20 -23.24 9.77
CA ASN A 145 15.44 -21.99 9.79
C ASN A 145 14.14 -22.16 8.99
N HIS A 146 13.22 -22.94 9.54
CA HIS A 146 11.93 -23.21 8.93
C HIS A 146 10.82 -22.36 9.50
N PRO A 147 9.94 -21.80 8.65
CA PRO A 147 8.61 -21.39 9.08
C PRO A 147 7.82 -22.59 9.63
N PRO A 148 6.76 -22.34 10.42
CA PRO A 148 5.94 -23.39 11.01
C PRO A 148 5.44 -24.43 9.99
N GLY A 149 5.59 -25.71 10.31
CA GLY A 149 5.04 -26.83 9.53
C GLY A 149 5.92 -27.33 8.37
N TYR A 150 7.00 -26.64 8.01
CA TYR A 150 7.88 -27.01 6.89
C TYR A 150 8.60 -28.35 7.11
N PRO A 151 8.75 -29.19 6.07
CA PRO A 151 9.47 -30.46 6.16
C PRO A 151 10.98 -30.26 6.30
N ASN A 152 11.69 -31.17 6.96
CA ASN A 152 13.14 -31.07 7.25
C ASN A 152 14.06 -31.22 6.00
N ARG A 153 13.99 -30.27 5.07
CA ARG A 153 14.84 -30.13 3.87
C ARG A 153 14.79 -28.67 3.42
N THR A 154 15.75 -28.22 2.61
CA THR A 154 15.69 -26.87 2.03
C THR A 154 14.46 -26.72 1.13
N ILE A 155 13.71 -25.64 1.33
CA ILE A 155 12.51 -25.31 0.56
C ILE A 155 12.71 -23.96 -0.15
N TYR A 156 12.53 -23.96 -1.47
CA TYR A 156 12.41 -22.75 -2.29
C TYR A 156 10.93 -22.44 -2.49
N HIS A 157 10.49 -21.25 -2.13
CA HIS A 157 9.06 -20.98 -2.01
C HIS A 157 8.67 -19.52 -2.19
N TYR A 158 7.40 -19.30 -2.49
CA TYR A 158 6.76 -17.99 -2.43
C TYR A 158 5.65 -18.01 -1.40
N PHE A 159 5.65 -17.02 -0.50
CA PHE A 159 4.49 -16.72 0.35
C PHE A 159 4.20 -15.22 0.32
N THR A 160 3.09 -14.83 0.92
CA THR A 160 2.65 -13.44 0.96
C THR A 160 2.65 -12.90 2.39
N VAL A 161 3.41 -11.84 2.64
CA VAL A 161 3.29 -11.06 3.87
C VAL A 161 2.04 -10.18 3.76
N THR A 162 1.13 -10.38 4.70
CA THR A 162 -0.21 -9.78 4.74
C THR A 162 -0.46 -8.96 6.00
N GLY A 163 0.57 -8.73 6.80
CA GLY A 163 0.49 -7.87 7.97
C GLY A 163 1.83 -7.73 8.69
N TYR A 164 1.86 -6.84 9.67
CA TYR A 164 3.01 -6.64 10.56
C TYR A 164 2.56 -6.25 11.96
N ASP A 165 3.43 -6.43 12.94
CA ASP A 165 3.31 -5.87 14.28
C ASP A 165 4.60 -5.08 14.56
N ALA A 166 4.47 -3.76 14.66
CA ALA A 166 5.62 -2.88 14.81
C ALA A 166 6.31 -3.03 16.17
N GLN A 167 5.52 -3.25 17.22
CA GLN A 167 6.02 -3.35 18.58
C GLN A 167 6.73 -4.70 18.79
N ALA A 168 6.11 -5.79 18.33
CA ALA A 168 6.70 -7.13 18.43
C ALA A 168 7.78 -7.40 17.37
N ARG A 169 7.93 -6.50 16.38
CA ARG A 169 8.82 -6.66 15.21
C ARG A 169 8.57 -7.97 14.47
N LYS A 170 7.30 -8.26 14.19
CA LYS A 170 6.84 -9.49 13.52
C LYS A 170 6.08 -9.18 12.23
N VAL A 171 5.99 -10.19 11.36
CA VAL A 171 5.23 -10.15 10.10
C VAL A 171 4.19 -11.26 10.09
N PHE A 172 3.01 -10.98 9.56
CA PHE A 172 1.94 -11.95 9.41
C PHE A 172 1.98 -12.53 7.99
N VAL A 173 2.33 -13.80 7.88
CA VAL A 173 2.49 -14.52 6.61
C VAL A 173 1.21 -15.28 6.29
N SER A 174 0.78 -15.18 5.05
CA SER A 174 -0.20 -16.05 4.41
C SER A 174 0.54 -16.99 3.45
N ASP A 175 0.70 -18.25 3.86
CA ASP A 175 1.49 -19.24 3.16
C ASP A 175 0.60 -20.19 2.31
N PRO A 176 0.72 -20.16 0.97
CA PRO A 176 -0.07 -21.02 0.12
C PRO A 176 0.31 -22.50 0.20
N ALA A 177 1.49 -22.88 0.70
CA ALA A 177 1.89 -24.29 0.80
C ALA A 177 1.10 -25.06 1.87
N SER A 178 0.65 -24.38 2.93
CA SER A 178 -0.12 -24.97 4.01
C SER A 178 0.54 -26.23 4.60
N PHE A 179 1.88 -26.24 4.71
CA PHE A 179 2.60 -27.41 5.22
C PHE A 179 2.13 -27.77 6.63
N SER A 180 1.82 -29.05 6.86
CA SER A 180 1.23 -29.52 8.12
C SER A 180 -0.05 -28.77 8.54
N GLY A 181 -0.79 -28.20 7.59
CA GLY A 181 -2.00 -27.41 7.84
C GLY A 181 -1.75 -25.96 8.28
N GLN A 182 -0.50 -25.52 8.38
CA GLN A 182 -0.14 -24.16 8.79
C GLN A 182 -0.31 -23.18 7.63
N ARG A 183 -1.43 -22.46 7.62
CA ARG A 183 -1.83 -21.56 6.51
C ARG A 183 -1.39 -20.12 6.70
N GLN A 184 -1.49 -19.63 7.93
CA GLN A 184 -1.17 -18.25 8.28
C GLN A 184 -0.54 -18.22 9.67
N TYR A 185 0.51 -17.44 9.83
CA TYR A 185 1.28 -17.40 11.07
C TYR A 185 2.13 -16.14 11.17
N TRP A 186 2.57 -15.82 12.39
CA TRP A 186 3.52 -14.76 12.65
C TRP A 186 4.96 -15.28 12.60
N LEU A 187 5.83 -14.59 11.86
CA LEU A 187 7.29 -14.77 11.91
C LEU A 187 7.94 -13.56 12.57
N THR A 188 9.10 -13.75 13.21
CA THR A 188 9.94 -12.59 13.56
C THR A 188 10.45 -11.94 12.28
N PHE A 189 10.65 -10.62 12.32
CA PHE A 189 11.18 -9.91 11.18
C PHE A 189 12.58 -10.42 10.80
N ASP A 190 13.44 -10.69 11.78
CA ASP A 190 14.77 -11.24 11.52
C ASP A 190 14.71 -12.61 10.85
N GLN A 191 13.76 -13.47 11.26
CA GLN A 191 13.54 -14.74 10.58
C GLN A 191 13.14 -14.50 9.11
N LEU A 192 12.11 -13.70 8.85
CA LEU A 192 11.73 -13.36 7.47
C LEU A 192 12.93 -12.83 6.67
N ALA A 193 13.65 -11.84 7.21
CA ALA A 193 14.75 -11.20 6.51
C ALA A 193 15.87 -12.19 6.15
N SER A 194 16.15 -13.18 7.00
CA SER A 194 17.11 -14.25 6.72
C SER A 194 16.63 -15.26 5.66
N LEU A 195 15.33 -15.35 5.40
CA LEU A 195 14.75 -16.28 4.43
C LEU A 195 14.73 -15.71 3.01
N VAL A 196 14.82 -14.39 2.82
CA VAL A 196 14.67 -13.76 1.50
C VAL A 196 15.91 -13.91 0.61
N PRO A 197 17.16 -13.74 1.09
CA PRO A 197 18.34 -13.86 0.24
C PRO A 197 18.54 -15.25 -0.38
N PRO A 198 19.22 -15.35 -1.54
CA PRO A 198 19.64 -14.27 -2.44
C PRO A 198 18.50 -13.85 -3.41
N LYS A 199 17.24 -14.02 -3.01
CA LYS A 199 16.05 -13.79 -3.84
C LYS A 199 15.59 -12.33 -3.72
N GLY A 200 14.33 -12.13 -3.36
CA GLY A 200 13.73 -10.81 -3.34
C GLY A 200 12.24 -10.83 -3.10
N TYR A 201 11.64 -9.66 -3.15
CA TYR A 201 10.22 -9.46 -2.87
C TYR A 201 9.61 -8.40 -3.80
N ALA A 202 8.28 -8.46 -3.94
CA ALA A 202 7.47 -7.48 -4.64
C ALA A 202 6.64 -6.71 -3.61
N ALA A 203 6.84 -5.40 -3.56
CA ALA A 203 6.21 -4.47 -2.61
C ALA A 203 5.70 -3.23 -3.33
N LEU A 204 4.90 -2.42 -2.63
CA LEU A 204 4.41 -1.13 -3.13
C LEU A 204 5.58 -0.24 -3.58
N ASP A 205 5.47 0.28 -4.80
CA ASP A 205 6.34 1.33 -5.36
C ASP A 205 5.74 2.71 -5.11
N GLY A 206 5.60 3.04 -3.83
CA GLY A 206 4.95 4.26 -3.37
C GLY A 206 5.77 5.03 -2.36
N THR A 207 5.72 6.36 -2.42
CA THR A 207 6.40 7.24 -1.47
C THR A 207 5.41 7.86 -0.49
N THR A 208 5.73 7.77 0.79
CA THR A 208 5.09 8.49 1.90
C THR A 208 6.12 9.37 2.60
N CYS A 209 5.66 10.44 3.25
CA CYS A 209 6.53 11.35 3.98
C CYS A 209 5.95 11.64 5.36
N ASP A 210 6.81 12.01 6.31
CA ASP A 210 6.38 12.50 7.62
C ASP A 210 5.44 13.71 7.45
N GLY A 211 4.32 13.70 8.17
CA GLY A 211 3.26 14.72 8.04
C GLY A 211 2.39 14.59 6.77
N GLY A 212 2.72 13.66 5.87
CA GLY A 212 1.90 13.31 4.73
C GLY A 212 0.63 12.55 5.12
N LYS A 213 -0.43 12.72 4.32
CA LYS A 213 -1.73 12.07 4.51
C LYS A 213 -2.06 11.07 3.41
N GLY A 214 -1.12 10.82 2.50
CA GLY A 214 -1.30 9.82 1.46
C GLY A 214 0.01 9.27 0.92
N VAL A 215 -0.13 8.34 -0.01
CA VAL A 215 0.96 7.74 -0.78
C VAL A 215 0.84 8.17 -2.23
N VAL A 216 1.99 8.50 -2.83
CA VAL A 216 2.07 8.71 -4.29
C VAL A 216 2.70 7.49 -4.93
N ILE A 217 2.13 7.06 -6.04
CA ILE A 217 2.50 5.82 -6.75
C ILE A 217 2.73 6.10 -8.24
N GLY A 218 3.19 5.08 -8.98
CA GLY A 218 3.27 5.12 -10.44
C GLY A 218 4.07 6.30 -11.00
N ALA A 219 3.60 6.87 -12.11
CA ALA A 219 4.29 7.95 -12.82
C ALA A 219 4.38 9.24 -11.99
N ILE A 220 3.38 9.51 -11.14
CA ILE A 220 3.42 10.65 -10.21
C ILE A 220 4.54 10.46 -9.19
N ASN A 221 4.69 9.26 -8.61
CA ASN A 221 5.79 8.94 -7.70
C ASN A 221 7.15 9.07 -8.37
N GLN A 222 7.29 8.57 -9.61
CA GLN A 222 8.54 8.70 -10.37
C GLN A 222 8.94 10.17 -10.56
N ARG A 223 7.98 11.03 -10.93
CA ARG A 223 8.24 12.47 -11.01
C ARG A 223 8.56 13.08 -9.65
N TYR A 224 7.82 12.72 -8.61
CA TYR A 224 8.05 13.21 -7.25
C TYR A 224 9.45 12.86 -6.74
N LEU A 225 9.91 11.63 -6.96
CA LEU A 225 11.27 11.18 -6.61
C LEU A 225 12.32 11.92 -7.43
N ALA A 226 12.09 12.17 -8.73
CA ALA A 226 12.99 12.97 -9.57
C ALA A 226 13.13 14.43 -9.08
N LEU A 227 12.11 14.96 -8.40
CA LEU A 227 12.14 16.29 -7.76
C LEU A 227 12.77 16.28 -6.35
N GLY A 228 13.19 15.12 -5.84
CA GLY A 228 13.78 14.96 -4.50
C GLY A 228 12.84 14.40 -3.43
N GLY A 229 11.66 13.90 -3.83
CA GLY A 229 10.71 13.22 -2.95
C GLY A 229 10.28 14.08 -1.77
N CYS A 230 10.30 13.51 -0.56
CA CYS A 230 9.92 14.21 0.69
C CYS A 230 10.69 15.50 0.97
N ARG A 231 11.86 15.69 0.35
CA ARG A 231 12.68 16.90 0.49
C ARG A 231 12.49 17.90 -0.65
N SER A 232 11.62 17.60 -1.61
CA SER A 232 11.32 18.46 -2.74
C SER A 232 10.59 19.73 -2.32
N THR A 233 10.53 20.70 -3.23
CA THR A 233 9.73 21.92 -3.06
C THR A 233 8.24 21.63 -2.90
N LEU A 234 7.74 20.49 -3.38
CA LEU A 234 6.35 20.09 -3.21
C LEU A 234 5.98 19.77 -1.76
N GLY A 235 6.93 19.27 -0.96
CA GLY A 235 6.65 18.79 0.41
C GLY A 235 5.96 17.42 0.42
N ALA A 236 5.33 17.07 1.53
CA ALA A 236 4.71 15.77 1.73
C ALA A 236 3.41 15.60 0.90
N PRO A 237 3.09 14.38 0.42
CA PRO A 237 1.82 14.09 -0.22
C PRO A 237 0.66 14.22 0.77
N GLN A 238 -0.36 15.00 0.40
CA GLN A 238 -1.53 15.31 1.25
C GLN A 238 -2.76 14.45 0.93
N MET A 239 -2.66 13.59 -0.08
CA MET A 239 -3.70 12.64 -0.46
C MET A 239 -3.09 11.50 -1.26
N ASN A 240 -3.79 10.37 -1.29
CA ASN A 240 -3.52 9.33 -2.27
C ASN A 240 -3.83 9.86 -3.67
N GLU A 241 -3.17 9.28 -4.67
CA GLU A 241 -3.48 9.54 -6.07
C GLU A 241 -4.97 9.35 -6.37
N ARG A 242 -5.55 10.30 -7.12
CA ARG A 242 -6.94 10.26 -7.56
C ARG A 242 -7.02 10.48 -9.06
N LYS A 243 -8.04 9.87 -9.66
CA LYS A 243 -8.47 10.24 -11.01
C LYS A 243 -8.96 11.68 -11.00
N THR A 244 -8.59 12.42 -12.03
CA THR A 244 -9.09 13.78 -12.29
C THR A 244 -10.60 13.77 -12.57
N PRO A 245 -11.32 14.87 -12.28
CA PRO A 245 -12.75 15.03 -12.53
C PRO A 245 -13.22 14.73 -13.96
N ASP A 246 -12.40 15.03 -14.97
CA ASP A 246 -12.71 14.75 -16.38
C ASP A 246 -12.56 13.26 -16.76
N GLY A 247 -11.96 12.46 -15.87
CA GLY A 247 -11.72 11.04 -16.07
C GLY A 247 -10.57 10.71 -17.03
N VAL A 248 -9.70 11.66 -17.39
CA VAL A 248 -8.58 11.45 -18.32
C VAL A 248 -7.29 11.17 -17.56
N GLY A 249 -6.90 12.09 -16.68
CA GLY A 249 -5.63 12.01 -15.96
C GLY A 249 -5.74 11.53 -14.53
N HIS A 250 -4.59 11.48 -13.86
CA HIS A 250 -4.46 11.25 -12.43
C HIS A 250 -3.73 12.43 -11.80
N TYR A 251 -3.99 12.70 -10.53
CA TYR A 251 -3.31 13.77 -9.81
C TYR A 251 -3.08 13.41 -8.34
N SER A 252 -2.06 14.04 -7.77
CA SER A 252 -1.80 14.05 -6.33
C SER A 252 -1.51 15.47 -5.88
N VAL A 253 -2.02 15.82 -4.70
CA VAL A 253 -1.75 17.11 -4.06
C VAL A 253 -0.70 16.93 -2.98
N PHE A 254 0.22 17.88 -2.92
CA PHE A 254 1.30 17.99 -1.95
C PHE A 254 1.16 19.29 -1.17
N ASP A 255 1.95 19.48 -0.11
CA ASP A 255 1.91 20.68 0.73
C ASP A 255 1.93 22.00 -0.06
N ARG A 256 2.73 22.04 -1.13
CA ARG A 256 3.03 23.28 -1.87
C ARG A 256 2.79 23.18 -3.38
N GLY A 257 2.04 22.17 -3.83
CA GLY A 257 1.74 22.01 -5.24
C GLY A 257 0.95 20.75 -5.55
N SER A 258 0.93 20.38 -6.82
CA SER A 258 0.27 19.18 -7.30
C SER A 258 1.05 18.61 -8.47
N ILE A 259 1.06 17.29 -8.61
CA ILE A 259 1.55 16.63 -9.82
C ILE A 259 0.33 16.04 -10.53
N TYR A 260 0.24 16.29 -11.82
CA TYR A 260 -0.76 15.73 -12.73
C TYR A 260 -0.08 14.82 -13.73
N TRP A 261 -0.75 13.74 -14.10
CA TRP A 261 -0.28 12.78 -15.09
C TRP A 261 -1.40 12.45 -16.08
N THR A 262 -1.05 12.40 -17.35
CA THR A 262 -1.82 11.71 -18.40
C THR A 262 -0.88 10.84 -19.23
N GLU A 263 -1.43 9.92 -20.01
CA GLU A 263 -0.64 9.17 -20.99
C GLU A 263 -0.01 10.08 -22.05
N ALA A 264 -0.71 11.15 -22.45
CA ALA A 264 -0.26 12.06 -23.51
C ALA A 264 0.85 13.02 -23.05
N THR A 265 0.75 13.55 -21.83
CA THR A 265 1.65 14.59 -21.33
C THR A 265 2.73 14.06 -20.40
N GLY A 266 2.52 12.90 -19.75
CA GLY A 266 3.38 12.46 -18.66
C GLY A 266 3.12 13.22 -17.36
N ALA A 267 3.98 13.01 -16.36
CA ALA A 267 3.77 13.55 -15.00
C ALA A 267 4.49 14.89 -14.82
N HIS A 268 3.74 15.94 -14.51
CA HIS A 268 4.24 17.30 -14.34
C HIS A 268 3.71 17.96 -13.07
N GLU A 269 4.63 18.57 -12.32
CA GLU A 269 4.34 19.40 -11.17
C GLU A 269 3.90 20.80 -11.57
N VAL A 270 2.88 21.30 -10.89
CA VAL A 270 2.45 22.69 -10.95
C VAL A 270 2.48 23.22 -9.52
N LEU A 271 3.12 24.36 -9.30
CA LEU A 271 3.34 24.94 -7.97
C LEU A 271 3.17 26.46 -7.97
N GLY A 272 3.13 27.03 -6.75
CA GLY A 272 3.15 28.46 -6.52
C GLY A 272 2.07 29.25 -7.27
N ARG A 273 2.43 30.47 -7.69
CA ARG A 273 1.49 31.39 -8.36
C ARG A 273 1.01 30.88 -9.72
N ILE A 274 1.82 30.09 -10.42
CA ILE A 274 1.42 29.46 -11.69
C ILE A 274 0.27 28.49 -11.44
N ARG A 275 0.37 27.66 -10.39
CA ARG A 275 -0.74 26.77 -9.98
C ARG A 275 -1.99 27.54 -9.60
N ASP A 276 -1.84 28.62 -8.85
CA ASP A 276 -2.98 29.46 -8.46
C ASP A 276 -3.68 30.06 -9.69
N ALA A 277 -2.92 30.56 -10.66
CA ALA A 277 -3.47 31.06 -11.91
C ALA A 277 -4.15 29.95 -12.73
N TRP A 278 -3.54 28.76 -12.82
CA TRP A 278 -4.13 27.63 -13.52
C TRP A 278 -5.44 27.16 -12.87
N ARG A 279 -5.50 27.10 -11.54
CA ARG A 279 -6.75 26.89 -10.79
C ARG A 279 -7.82 27.89 -11.22
N ASP A 280 -7.46 29.17 -11.27
CA ASP A 280 -8.42 30.24 -11.56
C ASP A 280 -8.92 30.19 -13.01
N THR A 281 -8.20 29.49 -13.91
CA THR A 281 -8.67 29.14 -15.26
C THR A 281 -9.54 27.88 -15.35
N GLY A 282 -9.72 27.14 -14.24
CA GLY A 282 -10.52 25.91 -14.21
C GLY A 282 -9.71 24.61 -14.19
N TRP A 283 -8.43 24.66 -13.84
CA TRP A 283 -7.53 23.50 -13.81
C TRP A 283 -7.44 22.75 -15.15
N GLU A 284 -7.33 21.42 -15.12
CA GLU A 284 -7.26 20.55 -16.29
C GLU A 284 -8.51 20.60 -17.16
N ALA A 285 -9.67 20.95 -16.58
CA ALA A 285 -10.92 21.14 -17.32
C ALA A 285 -11.04 22.54 -17.96
N GLY A 286 -10.08 23.43 -17.67
CA GLY A 286 -10.02 24.78 -18.20
C GLY A 286 -9.44 24.86 -19.61
N PRO A 287 -9.37 26.07 -20.19
CA PRO A 287 -8.94 26.27 -21.57
C PRO A 287 -7.45 25.94 -21.82
N LEU A 288 -6.64 25.78 -20.76
CA LEU A 288 -5.23 25.40 -20.87
C LEU A 288 -5.00 23.88 -20.96
N GLY A 289 -5.92 23.06 -20.44
CA GLY A 289 -5.74 21.62 -20.32
C GLY A 289 -4.70 21.21 -19.27
N TYR A 290 -4.10 20.03 -19.46
CA TYR A 290 -3.10 19.45 -18.57
C TYR A 290 -1.73 20.12 -18.71
N PRO A 291 -0.90 20.11 -17.65
CA PRO A 291 0.48 20.56 -17.75
C PRO A 291 1.30 19.64 -18.67
N THR A 292 2.17 20.25 -19.47
CA THR A 292 3.15 19.59 -20.35
C THR A 292 4.60 19.89 -19.94
N SER A 293 4.79 20.73 -18.93
CA SER A 293 6.08 20.96 -18.28
C SER A 293 5.91 21.22 -16.79
N GLY A 294 6.99 20.98 -16.04
CA GLY A 294 7.18 21.65 -14.75
C GLY A 294 7.54 23.12 -14.94
N GLU A 295 7.67 23.84 -13.82
CA GLU A 295 8.09 25.24 -13.84
C GLU A 295 9.56 25.39 -14.22
N HIS A 296 9.86 26.17 -15.27
CA HIS A 296 11.21 26.39 -15.79
C HIS A 296 11.53 27.89 -15.90
N ASP A 297 12.83 28.22 -15.91
CA ASP A 297 13.30 29.60 -15.99
C ASP A 297 13.07 30.21 -17.38
N VAL A 298 12.57 31.45 -17.39
CA VAL A 298 12.42 32.29 -18.59
C VAL A 298 12.89 33.71 -18.28
N PRO A 299 13.20 34.54 -19.29
CA PRO A 299 13.58 35.94 -19.05
C PRO A 299 12.53 36.68 -18.21
N GLY A 300 12.97 37.22 -17.07
CA GLY A 300 12.14 37.98 -16.13
C GLY A 300 11.29 37.14 -15.18
N GLY A 301 11.37 35.81 -15.20
CA GLY A 301 10.56 34.98 -14.31
C GLY A 301 10.60 33.49 -14.60
N ARG A 302 9.44 32.85 -14.50
CA ARG A 302 9.26 31.39 -14.60
C ARG A 302 8.03 31.07 -15.42
N GLU A 303 8.01 29.94 -16.10
CA GLU A 303 6.88 29.53 -16.94
C GLU A 303 6.56 28.05 -16.75
N SER A 304 5.30 27.68 -16.96
CA SER A 304 4.89 26.29 -17.20
C SER A 304 4.04 26.26 -18.47
N THR A 305 4.23 25.22 -19.27
CA THR A 305 3.42 24.95 -20.45
C THR A 305 2.31 23.96 -20.14
N PHE A 306 1.21 24.11 -20.86
CA PHE A 306 0.01 23.30 -20.80
C PHE A 306 -0.36 22.87 -22.23
N GLU A 307 -1.28 21.92 -22.38
CA GLU A 307 -1.70 21.39 -23.68
C GLU A 307 -2.14 22.48 -24.67
N HIS A 308 -2.75 23.55 -24.18
CA HIS A 308 -3.35 24.61 -24.99
C HIS A 308 -2.82 26.01 -24.63
N GLY A 309 -1.62 26.11 -24.07
CA GLY A 309 -1.03 27.41 -23.75
C GLY A 309 0.10 27.37 -22.72
N SER A 310 0.37 28.52 -22.11
CA SER A 310 1.35 28.66 -21.04
C SER A 310 0.89 29.64 -19.98
N ILE A 311 1.48 29.52 -18.79
CA ILE A 311 1.37 30.51 -17.73
C ILE A 311 2.77 30.94 -17.34
N LYS A 312 3.05 32.24 -17.46
CA LYS A 312 4.29 32.85 -17.02
C LYS A 312 4.07 33.63 -15.73
N TRP A 313 4.91 33.40 -14.74
CA TRP A 313 5.07 34.25 -13.56
C TRP A 313 6.23 35.23 -13.76
N THR A 314 6.01 36.51 -13.44
CA THR A 314 7.00 37.57 -13.55
C THR A 314 7.59 37.91 -12.18
N ARG A 315 8.91 37.80 -12.03
CA ARG A 315 9.59 38.00 -10.74
C ARG A 315 9.47 39.43 -10.21
N ALA A 316 9.52 40.42 -11.10
CA ALA A 316 9.56 41.84 -10.73
C ALA A 316 8.21 42.35 -10.19
N THR A 317 7.10 41.91 -10.77
CA THR A 317 5.74 42.32 -10.35
C THR A 317 5.06 41.27 -9.49
N ASN A 318 5.61 40.06 -9.46
CA ASN A 318 5.03 38.87 -8.85
C ASN A 318 3.72 38.41 -9.52
N GLU A 319 3.39 38.91 -10.71
CA GLU A 319 2.12 38.61 -11.40
C GLU A 319 2.24 37.41 -12.34
N THR A 320 1.10 36.80 -12.66
CA THR A 320 0.98 35.74 -13.67
C THR A 320 0.26 36.23 -14.92
N SER A 321 0.69 35.76 -16.09
CA SER A 321 0.04 35.99 -17.38
C SER A 321 -0.27 34.66 -18.06
N VAL A 322 -1.51 34.49 -18.49
CA VAL A 322 -1.99 33.31 -19.22
C VAL A 322 -1.95 33.59 -20.72
N THR A 323 -1.36 32.68 -21.50
CA THR A 323 -1.33 32.74 -22.96
C THR A 323 -1.96 31.46 -23.51
N LEU A 324 -3.00 31.58 -24.34
CA LEU A 324 -3.58 30.42 -25.03
C LEU A 324 -2.92 30.21 -26.40
N ALA A 325 -2.69 28.96 -26.77
CA ALA A 325 -2.28 28.59 -28.12
C ALA A 325 -3.41 28.91 -29.11
N ARG A 326 -3.05 29.35 -30.32
CA ARG A 326 -3.99 29.65 -31.41
C ARG A 326 -4.38 28.39 -32.18
#